data_AF-A0A2B7ZZ80-F1
#
_entry.id   AF-A0A2B7ZZ80-F1
#
_cell.length_a   1.000
_cell.length_b   1.000
_cell.length_c   1.000
_cell.angle_alpha   90.00
_cell.angle_beta   90.00
_cell.angle_gamma   90.00
#
_symmetry.space_group_name_H-M   'P 1'
#
loop_
_entity.id
_entity.type
_entity.pdbx_description
1 polymer ?
#
loop_
_entity_poly.entity_id
_entity_poly.type
_entity_poly.pdbx_seq_one_letter_code
_entity_poly.pdbx_strand_id
1 'polypeptide(L)' 'MREFISQINADMKKVKPTIFDVYKLAFDAHFVLRDIHPFGDGNSRMARLLMNYIQHYFSFPVTPVRATERKGYIHAFYE' A
#
# COMPACT_ATOMS: atom_id res chain seq x y z
N MET A 1 -9.05 6.14 -10.31
CA MET A 1 -9.65 5.45 -9.13
C MET A 1 -10.30 4.11 -9.48
N ARG A 2 -11.31 4.04 -10.37
CA ARG A 2 -11.92 2.75 -10.76
C ARG A 2 -10.89 1.75 -11.32
N GLU A 3 -10.05 2.20 -12.23
CA GLU A 3 -8.97 1.39 -12.82
C GLU A 3 -8.01 0.85 -11.77
N PHE A 4 -7.58 1.71 -10.83
CA PHE A 4 -6.71 1.31 -9.72
C PHE A 4 -7.32 0.21 -8.85
N ILE A 5 -8.61 0.31 -8.50
CA ILE A 5 -9.31 -0.76 -7.75
C ILE A 5 -9.37 -2.05 -8.56
N SER A 6 -9.76 -1.96 -9.84
CA SER A 6 -9.84 -3.13 -10.72
C SER A 6 -8.50 -3.83 -10.85
N GLN A 7 -7.41 -3.07 -10.97
CA GLN A 7 -6.05 -3.58 -11.08
C GLN A 7 -5.61 -4.29 -9.79
N ILE A 8 -5.76 -3.65 -8.62
CA ILE A 8 -5.43 -4.29 -7.33
C ILE A 8 -6.21 -5.59 -7.14
N ASN A 9 -7.51 -5.59 -7.42
CA ASN A 9 -8.34 -6.79 -7.28
C ASN A 9 -7.87 -7.91 -8.23
N ALA A 10 -7.41 -7.58 -9.43
CA ALA A 10 -6.86 -8.55 -10.35
C ALA A 10 -5.51 -9.08 -9.86
N ASP A 11 -4.66 -8.22 -9.32
CA ASP A 11 -3.33 -8.60 -8.81
C ASP A 11 -3.44 -9.44 -7.53
N MET A 12 -4.34 -9.10 -6.60
CA MET A 12 -4.63 -9.91 -5.41
C MET A 12 -5.12 -11.33 -5.77
N LYS A 13 -5.76 -11.53 -6.91
CA LYS A 13 -6.17 -12.88 -7.36
C LYS A 13 -5.02 -13.69 -7.95
N LYS A 14 -3.97 -13.04 -8.45
CA LYS A 14 -2.86 -13.65 -9.18
C LYS A 14 -1.57 -13.74 -8.36
N VAL A 15 -1.45 -12.93 -7.32
CA VAL A 15 -0.25 -12.86 -6.49
C VAL A 15 0.01 -14.21 -5.82
N LYS A 16 1.26 -14.64 -5.83
CA LYS A 16 1.67 -15.81 -5.05
C LYS A 16 1.67 -15.39 -3.58
N PRO A 17 1.14 -16.21 -2.66
CA PRO A 17 1.08 -15.84 -1.24
C PRO A 17 2.44 -16.02 -0.55
N THR A 18 3.50 -15.44 -1.13
CA THR A 18 4.82 -15.34 -0.50
C THR A 18 4.97 -13.97 0.17
N ILE A 19 5.82 -13.89 1.18
CA ILE A 19 6.06 -12.62 1.88
C ILE A 19 6.51 -11.51 0.92
N PHE A 20 7.40 -11.84 -0.03
CA PHE A 20 7.95 -10.87 -0.98
C PHE A 20 6.87 -10.37 -1.94
N ASP A 21 6.11 -11.27 -2.55
CA ASP A 21 5.12 -10.92 -3.56
C ASP A 21 3.95 -10.11 -2.95
N VAL A 22 3.48 -10.50 -1.76
CA VAL A 22 2.40 -9.79 -1.04
C VAL A 22 2.86 -8.41 -0.60
N TYR A 23 4.06 -8.27 -0.04
CA TYR A 23 4.56 -6.97 0.40
C TYR A 23 4.82 -6.05 -0.78
N LYS A 24 5.36 -6.58 -1.89
CA LYS A 24 5.52 -5.81 -3.13
C LYS A 24 4.17 -5.26 -3.61
N LEU A 25 3.14 -6.11 -3.71
CA LEU A 25 1.80 -5.68 -4.09
C LEU A 25 1.25 -4.61 -3.14
N ALA A 26 1.40 -4.80 -1.83
CA ALA A 26 0.92 -3.86 -0.82
C ALA A 26 1.62 -2.50 -0.89
N PHE A 27 2.94 -2.48 -1.09
CA PHE A 27 3.72 -1.25 -1.22
C PHE A 27 3.48 -0.54 -2.55
N ASP A 28 3.34 -1.27 -3.65
CA ASP A 28 2.98 -0.70 -4.95
C ASP A 28 1.57 -0.07 -4.86
N ALA A 29 0.60 -0.75 -4.24
CA ALA A 29 -0.74 -0.21 -3.99
C ALA A 29 -0.72 1.06 -3.11
N HIS A 30 0.09 1.06 -2.05
CA HIS A 30 0.32 2.25 -1.22
C HIS A 30 0.79 3.42 -2.07
N PHE A 31 1.86 3.21 -2.85
CA PHE A 31 2.51 4.24 -3.65
C PHE A 31 1.53 4.84 -4.66
N VAL A 32 0.81 4.00 -5.40
CA VAL A 32 -0.14 4.46 -6.43
C VAL A 32 -1.31 5.23 -5.81
N LEU A 33 -1.92 4.75 -4.71
CA LEU A 33 -3.02 5.51 -4.08
C LEU A 33 -2.54 6.86 -3.56
N ARG A 34 -1.33 6.91 -3.00
CA ARG A 34 -0.70 8.16 -2.60
C ARG A 34 -0.57 9.04 -3.82
N ASP A 35 0.04 8.58 -4.90
CA ASP A 35 0.35 9.39 -6.09
C ASP A 35 -0.89 9.98 -6.79
N ILE A 36 -1.95 9.19 -6.96
CA ILE A 36 -3.18 9.67 -7.61
C ILE A 36 -4.01 10.64 -6.73
N HIS A 37 -3.70 10.75 -5.42
CA HIS A 37 -4.33 11.66 -4.45
C HIS A 37 -5.85 11.89 -4.63
N PRO A 38 -6.69 10.85 -4.51
CA PRO A 38 -8.09 10.96 -4.93
C PRO A 38 -9.00 11.68 -3.93
N PHE A 39 -8.53 11.97 -2.72
CA PHE A 39 -9.29 12.64 -1.65
C PHE A 39 -8.75 14.05 -1.36
N GLY A 40 -9.60 14.95 -0.87
CA GLY A 40 -9.18 16.30 -0.46
C GLY A 40 -8.22 16.31 0.73
N ASP A 41 -8.30 15.32 1.61
CA ASP A 41 -7.35 15.03 2.70
C ASP A 41 -7.36 13.52 2.98
N GLY A 42 -6.36 13.03 3.70
CA GLY A 42 -6.32 11.66 4.21
C GLY A 42 -5.67 10.65 3.28
N ASN A 43 -5.18 11.07 2.10
CA ASN A 43 -4.57 10.18 1.11
C ASN A 43 -3.47 9.28 1.70
N SER A 44 -2.53 9.85 2.46
CA SER A 44 -1.46 9.06 3.07
C SER A 44 -1.97 8.10 4.16
N ARG A 45 -3.03 8.47 4.88
CA ARG A 45 -3.67 7.58 5.88
C ARG A 45 -4.36 6.42 5.18
N MET A 46 -5.09 6.70 4.11
CA MET A 46 -5.75 5.69 3.28
C MET A 46 -4.74 4.76 2.59
N ALA A 47 -3.60 5.28 2.13
CA ALA A 47 -2.56 4.48 1.48
C ALA A 47 -1.95 3.46 2.45
N ARG A 48 -1.62 3.88 3.68
CA ARG A 48 -1.14 2.97 4.73
C ARG A 48 -2.20 1.98 5.17
N LEU A 49 -3.46 2.39 5.22
CA LEU A 49 -4.56 1.48 5.54
C LEU A 49 -4.72 0.40 4.46
N LEU A 50 -4.67 0.77 3.17
CA LEU A 50 -4.77 -0.15 2.05
C LEU A 50 -3.58 -1.13 2.01
N MET A 51 -2.36 -0.63 2.21
CA MET A 51 -1.16 -1.44 2.36
C MET A 51 -1.34 -2.53 3.42
N ASN A 52 -1.74 -2.13 4.62
CA ASN A 52 -1.94 -3.03 5.75
C ASN A 52 -3.12 -3.98 5.51
N TYR A 53 -4.17 -3.52 4.83
CA TYR A 53 -5.29 -4.38 4.45
C TYR A 53 -4.84 -5.53 3.54
N ILE A 54 -4.03 -5.25 2.52
CA ILE A 54 -3.52 -6.28 1.59
C ILE A 54 -2.65 -7.29 2.36
N GLN A 55 -1.72 -6.82 3.19
CA GLN A 55 -0.86 -7.69 4.01
C GLN A 55 -1.71 -8.60 4.93
N HIS A 56 -2.68 -8.00 5.63
CA HIS A 56 -3.59 -8.73 6.52
C HIS A 56 -4.48 -9.73 5.77
N TYR A 57 -4.98 -9.38 4.58
CA TYR A 57 -5.81 -10.25 3.74
C TYR A 57 -5.11 -11.57 3.42
N PHE A 58 -3.81 -11.53 3.17
CA PHE A 58 -2.98 -12.72 2.93
C PHE A 58 -2.40 -13.33 4.22
N SER A 59 -2.90 -12.95 5.40
CA SER A 59 -2.44 -13.42 6.71
C SER A 59 -0.96 -13.15 7.01
N PHE A 60 -0.40 -12.10 6.41
CA PHE A 60 0.94 -11.63 6.76
C PHE A 60 0.88 -10.52 7.83
N PRO A 61 1.96 -10.35 8.63
CA PRO A 61 2.09 -9.21 9.52
C PRO A 61 1.94 -7.89 8.75
N VAL A 62 1.36 -6.88 9.40
CA VAL A 62 1.23 -5.53 8.83
C VAL A 62 2.51 -4.72 9.01
N THR A 63 2.71 -3.67 8.20
CA THR A 63 3.85 -2.75 8.33
C THR A 63 3.44 -1.47 9.07
N PRO A 64 3.70 -1.36 10.39
CA PRO A 64 3.44 -0.13 11.13
C PRO A 64 4.47 0.94 10.76
N VAL A 65 4.01 2.04 10.15
CA VAL A 65 4.84 3.24 9.95
C VAL A 65 4.78 4.10 11.20
N ARG A 66 5.85 4.12 12.00
CA ARG A 66 5.86 4.83 13.28
C ARG A 66 6.13 6.32 13.09
N ALA A 67 5.62 7.15 14.01
CA ALA A 67 5.87 8.59 13.98
C ALA A 67 7.36 8.94 14.04
N THR A 68 8.15 8.14 14.75
CA THR A 68 9.62 8.26 14.85
C THR A 68 10.33 8.06 13.51
N GLU A 69 9.73 7.32 12.58
CA GLU A 69 10.29 6.98 11.26
C GLU A 69 9.76 7.90 10.15
N ARG A 70 8.93 8.90 10.50
CA ARG A 70 8.23 9.77 9.54
C ARG A 70 9.17 10.37 8.50
N LYS A 71 10.37 10.81 8.90
CA LYS A 71 11.35 11.42 7.99
C LYS A 71 11.82 10.43 6.93
N GLY A 72 12.22 9.23 7.33
CA GLY A 72 12.67 8.18 6.41
C GLY A 72 11.54 7.70 5.49
N TYR A 73 10.34 7.50 6.05
CA TYR A 73 9.16 7.14 5.25
C TYR A 73 8.83 8.20 4.19
N ILE A 74 8.88 9.49 4.53
CA ILE A 74 8.64 10.56 3.54
C ILE A 74 9.76 10.58 2.50
N HIS A 75 11.00 10.39 2.92
CA HIS A 75 12.17 10.40 2.03
C HIS A 75 12.11 9.31 0.96
N ALA A 76 11.65 8.10 1.34
CA ALA A 76 11.53 6.96 0.44
C ALA A 76 10.56 7.15 -0.75
N PHE A 77 9.77 8.24 -0.78
CA PHE A 77 8.97 8.59 -1.97
C PHE A 77 9.73 9.42 -3.01
N TYR A 78 10.94 9.87 -2.69
CA TYR A 78 11.75 10.75 -3.53
C TYR A 78 13.07 10.13 -3.97
N GLU A 79 13.34 8.90 -3.55
CA GLU A 79 14.45 8.06 -4.04
C GLU A 79 13.97 7.19 -5.21
#